data_AF-A0A377KLX3-F1
#
_entry.id   AF-A0A377KLX3-F1
#
_cell.length_a   1.000
_cell.length_b   1.000
_cell.length_c   1.000
_cell.angle_alpha   90.00
_cell.angle_beta   90.00
_cell.angle_gamma   90.00
#
_symmetry.space_group_name_H-M   'P 1'
#
loop_
_entity.id
_entity.type
_entity.pdbx_description
1 polymer ?
#
loop_
_entity_poly.entity_id
_entity_poly.type
_entity_poly.pdbx_seq_one_letter_code
_entity_poly.pdbx_strand_id
1 'polypeptide(L)' 'MLKEFYNRTKSKQIETNLYFLNDSILPFISNPKILSLLETKDLESLPIVVIDDEIIKTGAYLTVEELEKITDIGISVQKG' A
#
# COMPACT_ATOMS: atom_id res chain seq x y z
N MET A 1 8.92 13.54 9.76
CA MET A 1 8.97 12.51 10.82
C MET A 1 8.00 11.41 10.39
N LEU A 2 8.48 10.40 9.65
CA LEU A 2 7.66 9.26 9.23
C LEU A 2 7.41 8.38 10.46
N LYS A 3 6.14 8.11 10.79
CA LYS A 3 5.78 7.19 11.88
C LYS A 3 5.74 5.77 11.32
N GLU A 4 6.77 4.98 11.61
CA GLU A 4 6.73 3.52 11.46
C GLU A 4 5.74 2.92 12.47
N PHE A 5 4.77 2.16 12.00
CA PHE A 5 3.82 1.43 12.87
C PHE A 5 4.32 0.00 13.07
N TYR A 6 4.73 -0.34 14.30
CA TYR A 6 5.20 -1.68 14.68
C TYR A 6 4.03 -2.60 15.03
N ASN A 7 3.88 -3.72 14.32
CA ASN A 7 3.07 -4.85 14.79
C ASN A 7 3.91 -6.14 14.76
N ARG A 8 4.13 -6.72 15.95
CA ARG A 8 4.71 -8.06 16.15
C ARG A 8 3.57 -9.05 16.41
N THR A 9 3.24 -9.89 15.44
CA THR A 9 2.30 -10.99 15.62
C THR A 9 2.81 -12.23 14.89
N LYS A 10 3.01 -13.33 15.60
CA LYS A 10 3.49 -14.64 15.08
C LYS A 10 4.85 -14.62 14.33
N SER A 11 5.80 -13.80 14.74
CA SER A 11 7.09 -13.58 14.03
C SER A 11 6.94 -12.99 12.62
N LYS A 12 5.73 -12.57 12.20
CA LYS A 12 5.51 -11.83 10.96
C LYS A 12 5.67 -10.34 11.29
N GLN A 13 6.57 -9.68 10.55
CA GLN A 13 6.73 -8.23 10.56
C GLN A 13 6.01 -7.70 9.33
N ILE A 14 5.10 -6.76 9.53
CA ILE A 14 4.50 -6.00 8.43
C ILE A 14 5.19 -4.65 8.40
N GLU A 15 5.79 -4.33 7.26
CA GLU A 15 6.30 -3.01 6.97
C GLU A 15 5.33 -2.34 5.99
N THR A 16 4.93 -1.11 6.29
CA THR A 16 4.05 -0.32 5.43
C THR A 16 4.68 1.03 5.12
N ASN A 17 4.66 1.38 3.85
CA ASN A 17 5.11 2.67 3.35
C ASN A 17 3.95 3.33 2.60
N LEU A 18 3.68 4.60 2.92
CA LEU A 18 2.66 5.41 2.24
C LEU A 18 3.34 6.60 1.57
N TYR A 19 3.09 6.74 0.27
CA TYR A 19 3.66 7.80 -0.54
C TYR A 19 2.53 8.64 -1.14
N PHE A 20 2.64 9.95 -1.00
CA PHE A 20 1.73 10.89 -1.65
C PHE A 20 2.44 11.50 -2.85
N LEU A 21 1.75 11.55 -3.99
CA LEU A 21 2.29 12.10 -5.23
C LEU A 21 2.74 13.56 -5.07
N ASN A 22 1.98 14.34 -4.30
CA ASN A 22 2.28 15.74 -4.00
C ASN A 22 3.53 15.93 -3.12
N ASP A 23 3.91 14.91 -2.34
CA ASP A 23 5.06 14.97 -1.44
C ASP A 23 6.33 14.44 -2.10
N SER A 24 6.23 13.38 -2.91
CA SER A 24 7.36 12.81 -3.63
C SER A 24 6.91 12.00 -4.85
N ILE A 25 7.49 12.33 -6.01
CA ILE A 25 7.28 11.59 -7.27
C ILE A 25 8.14 10.32 -7.37
N LEU A 26 9.24 10.23 -6.60
CA LEU A 26 10.23 9.16 -6.74
C LEU A 26 9.64 7.74 -6.65
N PRO A 27 8.77 7.41 -5.68
CA PRO A 27 8.18 6.07 -5.57
C PRO A 27 7.33 5.67 -6.78
N PHE A 28 6.76 6.65 -7.49
CA PHE A 28 5.87 6.43 -8.63
C PHE A 28 6.64 6.18 -9.93
N ILE A 29 7.84 6.77 -10.07
CA ILE A 29 8.69 6.58 -11.26
C ILE A 29 9.76 5.50 -11.08
N SER A 30 10.10 5.14 -9.84
CA SER A 30 11.17 4.17 -9.56
C SER A 30 10.73 2.72 -9.72
N ASN A 31 9.41 2.44 -9.64
CA ASN A 31 8.87 1.12 -9.93
C ASN A 31 8.27 1.11 -11.36
N PRO A 32 8.86 0.37 -12.31
CA PRO A 32 8.40 0.36 -13.71
C PRO A 32 6.94 -0.04 -13.90
N LYS A 33 6.40 -0.95 -13.06
CA LYS A 33 5.00 -1.38 -13.16
C LYS A 33 4.06 -0.24 -12.78
N ILE A 34 4.41 0.51 -11.73
CA ILE A 34 3.65 1.69 -11.29
C ILE A 34 3.72 2.77 -12.36
N LEU A 35 4.92 3.05 -12.90
CA LEU A 35 5.10 4.03 -13.96
C LEU A 35 4.26 3.71 -15.19
N SER A 36 4.34 2.48 -15.72
CA SER A 36 3.54 2.07 -16.88
C SER A 36 2.03 2.10 -16.61
N LEU A 37 1.60 1.83 -15.38
CA LEU A 37 0.19 1.95 -14.99
C LEU A 37 -0.26 3.42 -15.02
N LEU A 38 0.55 4.34 -14.52
CA LEU A 38 0.26 5.77 -14.54
C LEU A 38 0.32 6.35 -15.96
N GLU A 39 1.23 5.90 -16.81
CA GLU A 39 1.28 6.33 -18.21
C GLU A 39 0.04 5.91 -19.01
N THR A 40 -0.63 4.83 -18.63
CA THR A 40 -1.78 4.27 -19.36
C THR A 40 -3.13 4.70 -18.80
N LYS A 41 -3.26 4.83 -17.48
CA LYS A 41 -4.51 5.16 -16.79
C LYS A 41 -4.48 6.47 -16.01
N ASP A 42 -3.35 7.18 -16.04
CA ASP A 42 -3.15 8.44 -15.32
C ASP A 42 -3.51 8.30 -13.83
N LEU A 43 -3.91 9.40 -13.21
CA LEU A 43 -4.30 9.48 -11.80
C LEU A 43 -5.53 8.64 -11.43
N GLU A 44 -6.33 8.14 -12.39
CA GLU A 44 -7.48 7.26 -12.10
C GLU A 44 -7.05 5.92 -11.47
N SER A 45 -5.79 5.54 -11.66
CA SER A 45 -5.21 4.34 -11.04
C SER A 45 -4.94 4.48 -9.53
N LEU A 46 -4.92 5.71 -8.99
CA LEU A 46 -4.62 5.98 -7.59
C LEU A 46 -5.85 5.75 -6.69
N PRO A 47 -5.67 5.26 -5.45
CA PRO A 47 -4.40 4.77 -4.87
C PRO A 47 -3.98 3.43 -5.48
N ILE A 48 -2.66 3.22 -5.59
CA ILE A 48 -2.06 1.96 -6.04
C ILE A 48 -1.50 1.24 -4.80
N VAL A 49 -1.94 0.02 -4.57
CA VAL A 49 -1.47 -0.83 -3.48
C VAL A 49 -0.51 -1.88 -4.02
N VAL A 50 0.68 -1.94 -3.44
CA VAL A 50 1.76 -2.85 -3.82
C VAL A 50 2.16 -3.70 -2.63
N ILE A 51 2.35 -5.00 -2.85
CA ILE A 51 2.85 -5.96 -1.86
C ILE A 51 3.91 -6.81 -2.57
N ASP A 52 5.09 -6.93 -1.96
CA ASP A 52 6.22 -7.68 -2.52
C ASP A 52 6.49 -7.33 -4.01
N ASP A 53 6.50 -6.03 -4.32
CA ASP A 53 6.67 -5.47 -5.68
C ASP A 53 5.59 -5.84 -6.72
N GLU A 54 4.47 -6.38 -6.27
CA GLU A 54 3.30 -6.68 -7.10
C GLU A 54 2.14 -5.73 -6.83
N ILE A 55 1.57 -5.18 -7.91
CA ILE A 55 0.37 -4.35 -7.83
C ILE A 55 -0.83 -5.26 -7.57
N ILE A 56 -1.43 -5.14 -6.40
CA ILE A 56 -2.57 -5.97 -5.98
C ILE A 56 -3.92 -5.25 -6.08
N LYS A 57 -3.91 -3.91 -6.05
CA LYS A 57 -5.14 -3.10 -6.10
C LYS A 57 -4.86 -1.70 -6.62
N THR A 58 -5.82 -1.13 -7.35
CA THR A 58 -5.78 0.22 -7.92
C THR A 58 -7.13 0.90 -7.73
N GLY A 59 -7.17 2.22 -7.63
CA GLY A 59 -8.41 3.01 -7.52
C GLY A 59 -9.11 2.92 -6.16
N ALA A 60 -8.61 2.10 -5.23
CA ALA A 60 -9.14 1.98 -3.87
C ALA A 60 -8.12 1.36 -2.92
N TYR A 61 -8.20 1.73 -1.64
CA TYR A 61 -7.47 1.06 -0.57
C TYR A 61 -7.97 -0.36 -0.33
N LEU A 62 -7.16 -1.16 0.37
CA LEU A 62 -7.61 -2.45 0.87
C LEU A 62 -8.69 -2.28 1.94
N THR A 63 -9.67 -3.17 1.94
CA THR A 63 -10.60 -3.34 3.05
C THR A 63 -9.90 -4.07 4.20
N VAL A 64 -10.51 -4.04 5.39
CA VAL A 64 -10.03 -4.82 6.55
C VAL A 64 -9.99 -6.30 6.20
N GLU A 65 -11.05 -6.85 5.60
CA GLU A 65 -11.11 -8.27 5.21
C GLU A 65 -10.02 -8.65 4.20
N GLU A 66 -9.68 -7.77 3.26
CA GLU A 66 -8.59 -8.01 2.30
C GLU A 66 -7.23 -8.02 3.01
N LEU A 67 -6.97 -7.05 3.90
CA LEU A 67 -5.75 -6.99 4.69
C LEU A 67 -5.59 -8.23 5.59
N GLU A 68 -6.66 -8.67 6.25
CA GLU A 68 -6.64 -9.87 7.09
C GLU A 68 -6.31 -11.13 6.27
N LYS A 69 -6.89 -11.28 5.08
CA LYS A 69 -6.61 -12.41 4.18
C LYS A 69 -5.16 -12.42 3.70
N ILE A 70 -4.64 -11.26 3.32
CA ILE A 70 -3.27 -11.11 2.82
C ILE A 70 -2.24 -11.40 3.92
N THR A 71 -2.48 -10.85 5.12
CA THR A 71 -1.49 -10.90 6.20
C THR A 71 -1.64 -12.15 7.07
N ASP A 72 -2.81 -12.79 7.06
CA ASP A 72 -3.22 -13.82 8.01
C ASP A 72 -3.13 -13.31 9.47
N ILE A 73 -3.50 -12.04 9.65
CA ILE A 73 -3.55 -11.33 10.93
C ILE A 73 -4.95 -10.75 11.09
N GLY A 74 -5.60 -11.02 12.22
CA GLY A 74 -6.87 -10.38 12.56
C GLY A 74 -6.69 -8.90 12.89
N ILE A 75 -7.51 -8.04 12.30
CA ILE A 75 -7.42 -6.59 12.39
C ILE A 75 -8.69 -6.06 13.05
N SER A 76 -8.53 -5.45 14.22
CA SER A 76 -9.62 -4.73 14.89
C SER A 76 -9.46 -3.23 14.67
N VAL A 77 -10.39 -2.62 13.94
CA VAL A 77 -10.43 -1.16 13.78
C VAL A 77 -10.93 -0.53 15.07
N GLN A 78 -10.07 0.26 15.72
CA GLN A 78 -10.49 1.09 16.85
C GLN A 78 -11.08 2.40 16.32
N LYS A 79 -12.34 2.67 16.66
CA LYS A 79 -12.92 3.99 16.44
C LYS A 79 -12.39 4.92 17.54
N GLY A 80 -11.62 5.92 17.14
CA GLY A 80 -11.24 7.05 17.99
C GLY A 80 -12.36 8.07 18.11
#